data_AF-A0A1F8PN76-F1
#
_entry.id   AF-A0A1F8PN76-F1
#
_cell.length_a   1.000
_cell.length_b   1.000
_cell.length_c   1.000
_cell.angle_alpha   90.00
_cell.angle_beta   90.00
_cell.angle_gamma   90.00
#
_symmetry.space_group_name_H-M   'P 1'
#
loop_
_entity.id
_entity.type
_entity.pdbx_description
1 polymer ?
#
loop_
_entity_poly.entity_id
_entity_poly.type
_entity_poly.pdbx_seq_one_letter_code
_entity_poly.pdbx_strand_id
1 'polypeptide(L)' 'MKKNEKKVTELTVEELKIILDDIIDEKMLEWFGDPDEGLELKPQVIREIRATMRRIREGTEEGIPLEEVMKDIAKKKRKE' A
#
# COMPACT_ATOMS: atom_id res chain seq x y z
N MET A 1 -32.48 -1.42 -20.87
CA MET A 1 -32.46 -2.44 -19.79
C MET A 1 -32.85 -1.72 -18.51
N LYS A 2 -33.96 -2.10 -17.85
CA LYS A 2 -34.32 -1.49 -16.56
C LYS A 2 -33.28 -1.94 -15.53
N LYS A 3 -32.63 -0.99 -14.84
CA LYS A 3 -31.78 -1.29 -13.69
C LYS A 3 -32.67 -2.00 -12.67
N ASN A 4 -32.37 -3.25 -12.34
CA ASN A 4 -33.03 -3.93 -11.23
C ASN A 4 -32.59 -3.25 -9.93
N GLU A 5 -33.35 -2.26 -9.49
CA GLU A 5 -33.11 -1.54 -8.26
C GLU A 5 -33.75 -2.33 -7.12
N LYS A 6 -32.95 -3.11 -6.38
CA LYS A 6 -33.42 -3.78 -5.16
C LYS A 6 -33.53 -2.74 -4.06
N LYS A 7 -34.69 -2.63 -3.40
CA LYS A 7 -34.86 -1.64 -2.33
C LYS A 7 -34.14 -2.10 -1.08
N VAL A 8 -33.62 -1.15 -0.30
CA VAL A 8 -32.99 -1.45 1.02
C VAL A 8 -33.98 -2.19 1.93
N THR A 9 -35.27 -1.85 1.87
CA THR A 9 -36.34 -2.51 2.63
C THR A 9 -36.58 -3.97 2.23
N GLU A 10 -36.03 -4.41 1.09
CA GLU A 10 -36.14 -5.79 0.59
C GLU A 10 -34.89 -6.62 0.93
N LEU A 11 -33.92 -6.04 1.65
CA LEU A 11 -32.74 -6.74 2.14
C LEU A 11 -33.01 -7.35 3.50
N THR A 12 -32.51 -8.56 3.70
CA THR A 12 -32.30 -9.10 5.04
C THR A 12 -31.17 -8.33 5.74
N VAL A 13 -31.14 -8.41 7.07
CA VAL A 13 -30.07 -7.79 7.87
C VAL A 13 -28.68 -8.31 7.47
N GLU A 14 -28.59 -9.59 7.12
CA GLU A 14 -27.31 -10.20 6.74
C GLU A 14 -26.82 -9.72 5.38
N GLU A 15 -27.73 -9.63 4.39
CA GLU A 15 -27.40 -9.05 3.08
C GLU A 15 -26.94 -7.59 3.22
N LEU A 16 -27.58 -6.81 4.11
CA LEU A 16 -27.18 -5.42 4.34
C LEU A 16 -25.79 -5.31 4.98
N LYS A 17 -25.44 -6.21 5.92
CA LYS A 17 -24.10 -6.24 6.53
C LYS A 17 -23.01 -6.53 5.52
N ILE A 18 -23.22 -7.51 4.64
CA ILE A 18 -22.25 -7.86 3.58
C ILE A 18 -21.98 -6.64 2.69
N ILE A 19 -23.04 -5.93 2.27
CA ILE A 19 -22.90 -4.72 1.46
C ILE A 19 -22.14 -3.63 2.24
N LEU A 20 -22.41 -3.50 3.54
CA LEU A 20 -21.75 -2.49 4.37
C LEU A 20 -20.27 -2.80 4.59
N ASP A 21 -19.91 -4.06 4.80
CA ASP A 21 -18.52 -4.49 4.96
C ASP A 21 -17.71 -4.16 3.70
N ASP A 22 -18.24 -4.48 2.51
CA ASP A 22 -17.59 -4.14 1.23
C ASP A 22 -17.38 -2.62 1.08
N ILE A 23 -18.39 -1.81 1.43
CA ILE A 23 -18.31 -0.35 1.36
C ILE A 23 -17.29 0.18 2.38
N ILE A 24 -17.25 -0.39 3.59
CA ILE A 24 -16.30 0.02 4.61
C ILE A 24 -14.88 -0.29 4.14
N ASP A 25 -14.63 -1.48 3.60
CA ASP A 25 -13.31 -1.84 3.07
C ASP A 25 -12.88 -0.92 1.92
N GLU A 26 -13.78 -0.60 1.00
CA GLU A 26 -13.53 0.38 -0.07
C GLU A 26 -13.17 1.75 0.51
N LYS A 27 -13.92 2.24 1.50
CA LYS A 27 -13.66 3.53 2.15
C LYS A 27 -12.38 3.54 2.98
N MET A 28 -12.05 2.43 3.62
CA MET A 28 -10.80 2.28 4.35
C MET A 28 -9.61 2.30 3.38
N LEU A 29 -9.72 1.66 2.23
CA LEU A 29 -8.69 1.72 1.19
C LEU A 29 -8.57 3.13 0.60
N GLU A 30 -9.67 3.83 0.36
CA GLU A 30 -9.63 5.23 -0.11
C GLU A 30 -8.90 6.17 0.87
N TRP A 31 -9.09 5.96 2.18
CA TRP A 31 -8.56 6.89 3.20
C TRP A 31 -7.19 6.50 3.73
N PHE A 32 -6.91 5.20 3.77
CA PHE A 32 -5.71 4.63 4.40
C PHE A 32 -4.90 3.73 3.47
N GLY A 33 -5.23 3.71 2.17
CA GLY A 33 -4.45 3.04 1.14
C GLY A 33 -3.03 3.58 1.01
N ASP A 34 -2.20 2.88 0.25
CA ASP A 34 -0.83 3.33 0.01
C ASP A 34 -0.85 4.65 -0.77
N PRO A 35 -0.36 5.77 -0.20
CA PRO A 35 -0.38 7.06 -0.89
C PRO A 35 0.46 7.08 -2.18
N ASP A 36 1.38 6.12 -2.33
CA ASP A 36 2.22 5.98 -3.52
C ASP A 36 1.64 5.00 -4.56
N GLU A 37 0.44 4.45 -4.33
CA GLU A 37 -0.18 3.50 -5.25
C GLU A 37 -0.39 4.10 -6.64
N GLY A 38 0.05 3.37 -7.67
CA GLY A 38 -0.04 3.82 -9.07
C GLY A 38 0.99 4.88 -9.49
N LEU A 39 1.88 5.32 -8.60
CA LEU A 39 2.97 6.24 -8.95
C LEU A 39 4.17 5.50 -9.54
N GLU A 40 4.81 6.10 -10.55
CA GLU A 40 6.08 5.62 -11.09
C GLU A 40 7.28 6.27 -10.39
N LEU A 41 8.35 5.49 -10.23
CA LEU A 41 9.61 6.03 -9.73
C LEU A 41 10.20 7.04 -10.71
N LYS A 42 10.65 8.19 -10.18
CA LYS A 42 11.35 9.20 -10.97
C LYS A 42 12.60 8.59 -11.63
N PRO A 43 12.95 8.95 -12.88
CA PRO A 43 14.10 8.38 -13.58
C PRO A 43 15.43 8.49 -12.82
N GLN A 44 15.62 9.56 -12.05
CA GLN A 44 16.81 9.73 -11.22
C GLN A 44 16.91 8.66 -10.13
N VAL A 45 15.82 8.38 -9.42
CA VAL A 45 15.77 7.37 -8.35
C VAL A 45 16.08 5.99 -8.92
N ILE A 46 15.52 5.66 -10.10
CA ILE A 46 15.81 4.40 -10.81
C ILE A 46 17.31 4.28 -11.13
N ARG A 47 17.94 5.36 -11.62
CA ARG A 47 19.38 5.36 -11.94
C ARG A 47 20.23 5.13 -10.70
N GLU A 48 19.91 5.80 -9.60
CA GLU A 48 20.62 5.69 -8.34
C GLU A 48 20.51 4.27 -7.77
N ILE A 49 19.31 3.70 -7.70
CA ILE A 49 19.08 2.32 -7.25
C ILE A 49 19.90 1.34 -8.09
N ARG A 50 19.86 1.45 -9.43
CA ARG A 50 20.62 0.57 -10.32
C ARG A 50 22.14 0.72 -10.10
N ALA A 51 22.63 1.92 -9.83
CA ALA A 51 24.05 2.15 -9.56
C ALA A 51 24.46 1.49 -8.23
N THR A 52 23.67 1.65 -7.18
CA THR A 52 23.92 1.00 -5.89
C THR A 52 23.88 -0.53 -6.00
N MET A 53 22.89 -1.10 -6.69
CA MET A 53 22.82 -2.54 -6.92
C MET A 53 24.04 -3.08 -7.68
N ARG A 54 24.59 -2.32 -8.63
CA ARG A 54 25.84 -2.71 -9.32
C ARG A 54 27.01 -2.73 -8.36
N ARG A 55 27.21 -1.66 -7.57
CA ARG A 55 28.31 -1.57 -6.61
C ARG A 55 28.28 -2.71 -5.58
N ILE A 56 27.08 -3.07 -5.10
CA ILE A 56 26.88 -4.22 -4.21
C ILE A 56 27.25 -5.53 -4.90
N ARG A 57 26.80 -5.76 -6.13
CA ARG A 57 27.16 -6.98 -6.89
C ARG A 57 28.66 -7.08 -7.19
N GLU A 58 29.31 -5.95 -7.41
CA GLU A 58 30.75 -5.83 -7.65
C GLU A 58 31.57 -5.90 -6.35
N GLY A 59 30.91 -5.93 -5.18
CA GLY A 59 31.57 -6.00 -3.88
C GLY A 59 32.28 -4.72 -3.46
N THR A 60 31.96 -3.58 -4.10
CA THR A 60 32.54 -2.26 -3.76
C THR A 60 31.74 -1.54 -2.67
N GLU A 61 30.55 -2.02 -2.35
CA GLU A 61 29.66 -1.50 -1.31
C GLU A 61 28.91 -2.67 -0.67
N GLU A 62 28.66 -2.61 0.64
CA GLU A 62 27.86 -3.60 1.34
C GLU A 62 26.41 -3.14 1.48
N GLY A 63 25.47 -4.06 1.32
CA GLY A 63 24.06 -3.81 1.64
C GLY A 63 23.83 -3.78 3.15
N ILE A 64 22.75 -3.13 3.57
CA ILE A 64 22.32 -3.16 4.97
C ILE A 64 21.35 -4.34 5.15
N PRO A 65 21.55 -5.23 6.15
CA PRO A 65 20.60 -6.28 6.47
C PRO A 65 19.20 -5.73 6.77
N LEU A 66 18.17 -6.45 6.33
CA LEU A 66 16.78 -6.02 6.47
C LEU A 66 16.41 -5.75 7.94
N GLU A 67 16.90 -6.59 8.84
CA GLU A 67 16.64 -6.49 10.28
C GLU A 67 17.18 -5.18 10.88
N GLU A 68 18.29 -4.67 10.36
CA GLU A 68 18.85 -3.37 10.79
C GLU A 68 18.01 -2.21 10.26
N VAL A 69 17.63 -2.26 8.97
CA VAL A 69 16.76 -1.25 8.35
C VAL A 69 15.42 -1.16 9.08
N MET A 70 14.80 -2.30 9.41
CA MET A 70 13.53 -2.35 10.13
C MET A 70 13.63 -1.70 11.52
N LYS A 71 14.73 -1.91 12.25
CA LYS A 71 14.95 -1.28 13.56
C LYS A 71 15.00 0.24 13.44
N ASP A 72 15.66 0.76 12.41
CA ASP A 72 15.83 2.21 12.24
C ASP A 72 14.54 2.89 11.77
N ILE A 73 13.76 2.25 10.89
CA ILE A 73 12.43 2.72 10.52
C ILE A 73 11.51 2.75 11.75
N ALA A 74 11.51 1.69 12.56
CA ALA A 74 10.69 1.62 13.77
C ALA A 74 11.07 2.70 14.80
N LYS A 75 12.35 3.07 14.92
CA LYS A 75 12.80 4.18 15.78
C LYS A 75 12.32 5.53 15.28
N LYS A 76 12.32 5.78 13.96
CA LYS A 76 11.83 7.03 13.37
C LYS A 76 10.34 7.23 13.62
N LYS A 77 9.52 6.20 13.37
CA LYS A 77 8.07 6.25 13.61
C LYS A 77 7.66 6.47 15.08
N ARG A 78 8.57 6.24 16.04
CA ARG A 78 8.31 6.48 17.47
C ARG A 78 8.65 7.90 17.93
N LYS A 79 9.34 8.69 17.09
CA LYS A 79 9.78 10.06 17.40
C LYS A 79 8.91 11.13 16.73
N GLU A 80 8.01 10.70 15.84
CA GLU A 80 6.96 11.51 15.19
C GLU A 80 5.64 11.26 15.94
#